data_AF-A0A4U5MMV8-F1
#
_entry.id   AF-A0A4U5MMV8-F1
#
_cell.length_a   1.000
_cell.length_b   1.000
_cell.length_c   1.000
_cell.angle_alpha   90.00
_cell.angle_beta   90.00
_cell.angle_gamma   90.00
#
_symmetry.space_group_name_H-M   'P 1'
#
loop_
_entity.id
_entity.type
_entity.pdbx_description
1 polymer ?
#
loop_
_entity_poly.entity_id
_entity_poly.type
_entity_poly.pdbx_seq_one_letter_code
_entity_poly.pdbx_strand_id
1 'polypeptide(L)'
;MAASDANSCIYLNDTPKQIKNKINKYAFSGGQATVEDHRKLGGNCDVDTSFQFLKYFLESDEELEEVRQQYTSGKMLTGELKAKAIEVIQAVVQEMQARRATVTDSTVADFSTPRALAYTF
;
A
#
# COMPACT_ATOMS: atom_id res chain seq x y z
N MET A 1 1.95 2.01 -13.45
CA MET A 1 1.56 0.60 -13.19
C MET A 1 1.10 -0.01 -14.51
N ALA A 2 1.57 -1.21 -14.87
CA ALA A 2 1.15 -1.91 -16.08
C ALA A 2 0.99 -3.41 -15.78
N ALA A 3 -0.16 -3.99 -16.11
CA ALA A 3 -0.44 -5.41 -15.83
C ALA A 3 0.53 -6.37 -16.55
N SER A 4 1.18 -5.89 -17.61
CA SER A 4 2.21 -6.63 -18.36
C SER A 4 3.50 -6.86 -17.56
N ASP A 5 3.80 -6.04 -16.54
CA ASP A 5 4.91 -6.26 -15.62
C ASP A 5 4.36 -6.63 -14.25
N ALA A 6 4.50 -7.91 -13.92
CA ALA A 6 4.02 -8.49 -12.66
C ALA A 6 4.63 -7.85 -11.41
N ASN A 7 5.78 -7.16 -11.53
CA ASN A 7 6.47 -6.51 -10.41
C ASN A 7 6.16 -5.01 -10.30
N SER A 8 5.49 -4.43 -11.30
CA SER A 8 5.18 -2.98 -11.33
C SER A 8 4.02 -2.57 -10.41
N CYS A 9 3.28 -3.54 -9.86
CA CYS A 9 2.15 -3.29 -8.97
C CYS A 9 1.94 -4.44 -7.97
N ILE A 10 1.21 -4.11 -6.90
CA ILE A 10 0.65 -5.09 -5.96
C ILE A 10 -0.73 -5.49 -6.49
N TYR A 11 -0.94 -6.77 -6.75
CA TYR A 11 -2.24 -7.29 -7.16
C TYR A 11 -3.07 -7.68 -5.95
N LEU A 12 -4.40 -7.56 -6.07
CA LEU A 12 -5.33 -7.97 -5.01
C LEU A 12 -5.33 -9.48 -4.73
N ASN A 13 -4.72 -10.29 -5.60
CA ASN A 13 -4.51 -11.73 -5.39
C ASN A 13 -3.07 -12.08 -4.98
N ASP A 14 -2.19 -11.08 -4.75
CA ASP A 14 -0.87 -11.36 -4.22
C ASP A 14 -0.98 -11.93 -2.80
N THR A 15 -0.13 -12.91 -2.51
CA THR A 15 0.06 -13.45 -1.16
C THR A 15 0.82 -12.45 -0.28
N PRO A 16 0.74 -12.55 1.06
CA PRO A 16 1.52 -11.70 1.97
C PRO A 16 3.03 -11.72 1.66
N LYS A 17 3.56 -12.88 1.27
CA LYS A 17 4.98 -13.04 0.89
C LYS A 17 5.31 -12.31 -0.43
N GLN A 18 4.43 -12.34 -1.41
CA GLN A 18 4.60 -11.59 -2.67
C GLN A 18 4.56 -10.09 -2.41
N ILE A 19 3.60 -9.60 -1.63
CA ILE A 19 3.50 -8.18 -1.25
C ILE A 19 4.80 -7.71 -0.58
N LYS A 20 5.27 -8.45 0.44
CA LYS A 20 6.53 -8.17 1.14
C LYS A 20 7.71 -8.11 0.17
N ASN A 21 7.83 -9.09 -0.73
CA ASN A 21 8.93 -9.15 -1.68
C ASN A 21 8.88 -7.97 -2.67
N LYS A 22 7.69 -7.63 -3.17
CA LYS A 22 7.52 -6.55 -4.14
C LYS A 22 7.87 -5.20 -3.54
N ILE A 23 7.39 -4.91 -2.32
CA ILE A 23 7.72 -3.65 -1.63
C ILE A 23 9.22 -3.60 -1.28
N ASN A 24 9.79 -4.67 -0.74
CA ASN A 24 11.21 -4.65 -0.37
C ASN A 24 12.14 -4.50 -1.57
N LYS A 25 11.89 -5.24 -2.66
CA LYS A 25 12.82 -5.30 -3.80
C LYS A 25 12.56 -4.27 -4.89
N TYR A 26 11.31 -3.94 -5.17
CA TYR A 26 10.93 -3.15 -6.36
C TYR A 26 10.36 -1.77 -6.04
N ALA A 27 9.81 -1.54 -4.84
CA ALA A 27 9.36 -0.20 -4.48
C ALA A 27 10.56 0.74 -4.38
N PHE A 28 10.51 1.81 -5.18
CA PHE A 28 11.54 2.83 -5.21
C PHE A 28 11.63 3.53 -3.85
N SER A 29 12.88 3.72 -3.40
CA SER A 29 13.21 4.35 -2.11
C SER A 29 13.63 5.80 -2.34
N GLY A 30 13.03 6.72 -1.59
CA GLY A 30 13.45 8.12 -1.51
C GLY A 30 14.58 8.38 -0.51
N GLY A 31 15.04 7.34 0.19
CA GLY A 31 16.12 7.41 1.17
C GLY A 31 17.53 7.32 0.57
N GLN A 32 18.52 7.72 1.35
CA GLN A 32 19.95 7.68 0.96
C GLN A 32 20.52 6.26 0.81
N ALA A 33 21.66 6.17 0.14
CA ALA A 33 22.36 4.91 -0.13
C ALA A 33 22.99 4.27 1.11
N THR A 34 23.41 5.08 2.09
CA THR A 34 24.02 4.61 3.34
C THR A 34 23.15 4.99 4.53
N VAL A 35 23.28 4.25 5.64
CA VAL A 35 22.55 4.55 6.87
C VAL A 35 23.02 5.89 7.44
N GLU A 36 24.33 6.14 7.41
CA GLU A 36 24.95 7.37 7.92
C GLU A 36 24.41 8.60 7.19
N ASP A 37 24.33 8.55 5.86
CA ASP A 37 23.77 9.65 5.07
C ASP A 37 22.27 9.78 5.31
N HIS A 38 21.55 8.66 5.42
CA HIS A 38 20.12 8.68 5.72
C HIS A 38 19.83 9.32 7.08
N ARG A 39 20.64 9.04 8.11
CA ARG A 39 20.50 9.68 9.43
C ARG A 39 20.79 11.19 9.38
N LYS A 40 21.65 11.65 8.48
CA LYS A 40 22.04 13.07 8.37
C LYS A 40 21.13 13.89 7.47
N LEU A 41 20.71 13.32 6.34
CA LEU A 41 20.01 14.01 5.26
C LEU A 41 18.53 13.61 5.18
N GLY A 42 18.13 12.51 5.82
CA GLY A 42 16.78 11.96 5.74
C GLY A 42 16.42 11.37 4.38
N GLY A 43 15.16 10.96 4.27
CA GLY A 43 14.54 10.49 3.03
C GLY A 43 13.53 11.47 2.45
N ASN A 44 13.33 11.40 1.14
CA ASN A 44 12.35 12.21 0.42
C ASN A 44 11.03 11.44 0.24
N CYS A 45 10.00 11.84 0.99
CA CYS A 45 8.65 11.27 0.93
C CYS A 45 7.94 11.49 -0.43
N ASP A 46 8.26 12.55 -1.18
CA ASP A 46 7.57 12.88 -2.43
C ASP A 46 7.85 11.87 -3.54
N VAL A 47 9.01 11.21 -3.48
CA VAL A 47 9.45 10.21 -4.46
C VAL A 47 9.41 8.78 -3.92
N ASP A 48 9.31 8.59 -2.59
CA ASP A 48 9.31 7.26 -1.98
C ASP A 48 7.97 6.53 -2.19
N THR A 49 8.01 5.41 -2.91
CA THR A 49 6.80 4.65 -3.26
C THR A 49 6.12 4.04 -2.02
N SER A 50 6.89 3.69 -0.98
CA SER A 50 6.36 3.11 0.25
C SER A 50 5.61 4.15 1.06
N PHE A 51 6.14 5.39 1.12
CA PHE A 51 5.41 6.50 1.71
C PHE A 51 4.14 6.84 0.91
N GLN A 52 4.18 6.80 -0.42
CA GLN A 52 2.98 6.99 -1.23
C GLN A 52 1.91 5.93 -0.93
N PHE A 53 2.28 4.65 -0.72
CA PHE A 53 1.31 3.64 -0.27
C PHE A 53 0.67 4.01 1.06
N LEU A 54 1.46 4.42 2.05
CA LEU A 54 0.92 4.85 3.34
C LEU A 54 -0.04 6.03 3.19
N LYS A 55 0.28 7.02 2.35
CA LYS A 55 -0.59 8.17 2.09
C LYS A 55 -2.00 7.80 1.59
N TYR A 56 -2.14 6.70 0.84
CA TYR A 56 -3.44 6.28 0.32
C TYR A 56 -4.19 5.27 1.21
N PHE A 57 -3.47 4.49 2.02
CA PHE A 57 -4.03 3.33 2.71
C PHE A 57 -3.92 3.39 4.24
N LEU A 58 -3.13 4.30 4.80
CA LEU A 58 -3.10 4.55 6.24
C LEU A 58 -4.23 5.52 6.58
N GLU A 59 -5.08 5.12 7.53
CA GLU A 59 -6.31 5.89 7.85
C GLU A 59 -6.07 7.08 8.79
N SER A 60 -5.00 7.06 9.61
CA SER A 60 -4.68 8.15 10.53
C SER A 60 -3.75 9.17 9.89
N ASP A 61 -4.23 10.40 9.78
CA ASP A 61 -3.45 11.55 9.32
C ASP A 61 -2.30 11.88 10.29
N GLU A 62 -2.53 11.72 11.60
CA GLU A 62 -1.50 11.95 12.62
C GLU A 62 -0.34 10.97 12.48
N GLU A 63 -0.64 9.69 12.29
CA GLU A 63 0.36 8.65 12.11
C GLU A 63 1.11 8.82 10.78
N LEU A 64 0.40 9.21 9.71
CA LEU A 64 1.02 9.51 8.43
C LEU A 64 2.01 10.67 8.53
N GLU A 65 1.60 11.74 9.21
CA GLU A 65 2.45 12.92 9.43
C GLU A 65 3.66 12.60 10.33
N GLU A 66 3.47 11.77 11.36
CA GLU A 66 4.59 11.28 12.18
C GLU A 66 5.60 10.51 11.32
N VAL A 67 5.13 9.56 10.51
CA VAL A 67 5.99 8.80 9.58
C VAL A 67 6.74 9.74 8.64
N ARG A 68 6.06 10.76 8.09
CA ARG A 68 6.66 11.76 7.21
C ARG A 68 7.80 12.50 7.91
N GLN A 69 7.54 13.02 9.11
CA GLN A 69 8.54 13.76 9.90
C GLN A 69 9.73 12.88 10.29
N GLN A 70 9.48 11.64 10.73
CA GLN A 70 10.53 10.72 11.11
C GLN A 70 11.40 10.30 9.91
N TYR A 71 10.79 10.08 8.74
CA TYR A 71 11.54 9.71 7.53
C TYR A 71 12.32 10.89 6.95
N THR A 72 11.71 12.07 6.85
CA THR A 72 12.38 13.29 6.36
C THR A 72 13.51 13.76 7.30
N SER A 73 13.41 13.51 8.60
CA SER A 73 14.50 13.81 9.55
C SER A 73 15.60 12.74 9.60
N GLY A 74 15.41 11.59 8.96
CA GLY A 74 16.33 10.44 9.02
C GLY A 74 16.22 9.61 10.30
N LYS A 75 15.24 9.89 11.18
CA LYS A 75 14.95 9.08 12.38
C LYS A 75 14.35 7.72 12.02
N MET A 76 13.56 7.63 10.97
CA MET A 76 13.06 6.37 10.42
C MET A 76 13.90 5.98 9.20
N LEU A 77 14.37 4.72 9.14
CA LEU A 77 15.10 4.18 8.00
C LEU A 77 14.13 3.67 6.93
N THR A 78 14.59 3.58 5.67
CA THR A 78 13.80 3.02 4.56
C THR A 78 13.26 1.61 4.85
N GLY A 79 14.04 0.77 5.54
CA GLY A 79 13.59 -0.57 5.92
C GLY A 79 12.38 -0.56 6.86
N GLU A 80 12.35 0.38 7.81
CA GLU A 80 11.26 0.57 8.76
C GLU A 80 10.01 1.12 8.07
N LEU A 81 10.19 2.11 7.18
CA LEU A 81 9.12 2.64 6.33
C LEU A 81 8.49 1.54 5.46
N LYS A 82 9.32 0.72 4.82
CA LYS A 82 8.85 -0.41 4.00
C LYS A 82 8.11 -1.45 4.83
N ALA A 83 8.60 -1.78 6.03
CA ALA A 83 7.92 -2.71 6.93
C ALA A 83 6.50 -2.22 7.28
N LYS A 84 6.36 -0.93 7.60
CA LYS A 84 5.06 -0.32 7.87
C LYS A 84 4.13 -0.34 6.65
N ALA A 85 4.64 0.01 5.48
CA ALA A 85 3.86 -0.08 4.24
C ALA A 85 3.41 -1.51 3.94
N ILE A 86 4.26 -2.52 4.19
CA ILE A 86 3.90 -3.93 4.01
C ILE A 86 2.74 -4.33 4.91
N GLU A 87 2.76 -3.93 6.19
CA GLU A 87 1.70 -4.23 7.15
C GLU A 87 0.35 -3.66 6.69
N VAL A 88 0.31 -2.37 6.37
CA VAL A 88 -0.91 -1.68 5.92
C VAL A 88 -1.46 -2.32 4.64
N ILE A 89 -0.60 -2.54 3.63
CA ILE A 89 -1.03 -3.11 2.35
C ILE A 89 -1.49 -4.56 2.49
N GLN A 90 -0.84 -5.36 3.35
CA GLN A 90 -1.28 -6.73 3.62
C GLN A 90 -2.67 -6.75 4.26
N ALA A 91 -2.94 -5.88 5.22
CA ALA A 91 -4.26 -5.78 5.85
C ALA A 91 -5.36 -5.45 4.83
N VAL A 92 -5.13 -4.43 3.98
CA VAL A 92 -6.08 -4.04 2.92
C VAL A 92 -6.34 -5.19 1.94
N VAL A 93 -5.27 -5.84 1.44
CA VAL A 93 -5.42 -6.94 0.47
C VAL A 93 -6.12 -8.14 1.10
N GLN A 94 -5.81 -8.50 2.34
CA GLN A 94 -6.48 -9.59 3.05
C GLN A 94 -7.96 -9.32 3.25
N GLU A 95 -8.33 -8.09 3.65
CA GLU A 95 -9.74 -7.71 3.81
C GLU A 95 -10.49 -7.77 2.47
N MET A 96 -9.87 -7.30 1.38
CA MET A 96 -10.43 -7.41 0.04
C MET A 96 -10.60 -8.88 -0.41
N GLN A 97 -9.61 -9.73 -0.16
CA GLN A 97 -9.67 -11.17 -0.47
C GLN A 97 -10.78 -11.87 0.32
N ALA A 98 -10.92 -11.56 1.61
CA ALA A 98 -11.97 -12.11 2.47
C ALA A 98 -13.36 -11.69 1.99
N ARG A 99 -13.57 -10.40 1.67
CA ARG A 99 -14.83 -9.89 1.10
C ARG A 99 -15.12 -10.51 -0.25
N ARG A 100 -14.11 -10.66 -1.12
CA ARG A 100 -14.29 -11.32 -2.43
C ARG A 100 -14.71 -12.78 -2.28
N ALA A 101 -14.23 -13.49 -1.26
CA ALA A 101 -14.56 -14.89 -1.04
C ALA A 101 -16.03 -15.13 -0.65
N THR A 102 -16.74 -14.10 -0.17
CA THR A 102 -18.19 -14.20 0.14
C THR A 102 -19.09 -13.93 -1.06
N VAL A 103 -18.54 -13.45 -2.18
CA VAL A 103 -19.30 -13.18 -3.41
C VAL A 103 -19.62 -14.48 -4.12
N THR A 104 -20.92 -14.75 -4.29
CA THR A 104 -21.43 -15.95 -4.98
C THR A 104 -21.93 -15.61 -6.39
N ASP A 105 -22.14 -16.63 -7.22
CA ASP A 105 -22.76 -16.46 -8.54
C ASP A 105 -24.15 -15.82 -8.44
N SER A 106 -24.92 -16.12 -7.39
CA SER A 106 -26.20 -15.45 -7.11
C SER A 106 -26.00 -13.97 -6.84
N THR A 107 -25.01 -13.61 -6.02
CA THR A 107 -24.67 -12.20 -5.75
C THR A 107 -24.30 -11.48 -7.06
N VAL A 108 -23.51 -12.11 -7.93
CA VAL A 108 -23.14 -11.53 -9.23
C VAL A 108 -24.37 -11.37 -10.13
N ALA A 109 -25.24 -12.38 -10.19
CA ALA A 109 -26.48 -12.32 -10.97
C ALA A 109 -27.39 -11.19 -10.47
N ASP A 110 -27.53 -11.06 -9.15
CA ASP A 110 -28.27 -9.98 -8.52
C ASP A 110 -27.66 -8.64 -8.95
N PHE A 111 -26.38 -8.39 -8.76
CA PHE A 111 -25.75 -7.12 -9.12
C PHE A 111 -25.73 -6.80 -10.63
N SER A 112 -25.78 -7.80 -11.50
CA SER A 112 -25.77 -7.61 -12.97
C SER A 112 -27.16 -7.53 -13.61
N THR A 113 -28.24 -7.81 -12.87
CA THR A 113 -29.61 -7.73 -13.38
C THR A 113 -30.16 -6.30 -13.29
N PRO A 114 -30.61 -5.69 -14.41
CA PRO A 114 -31.26 -4.38 -14.39
C PRO A 114 -32.50 -4.38 -13.49
N ARG A 115 -32.53 -3.50 -12.49
CA ARG A 115 -33.64 -3.35 -11.55
C ARG A 115 -33.67 -1.95 -10.97
N ALA A 116 -34.80 -1.55 -10.40
CA ALA A 116 -34.89 -0.35 -9.59
C ALA A 116 -34.01 -0.48 -8.33
N LEU A 117 -33.25 0.56 -8.01
CA LEU A 117 -32.43 0.62 -6.80
C LEU A 117 -33.21 1.22 -5.64
N ALA A 118 -32.71 1.06 -4.42
CA ALA A 118 -33.39 1.46 -3.19
C ALA A 118 -33.48 2.98 -2.95
N TYR A 119 -33.18 3.80 -3.95
CA TYR A 119 -33.24 5.25 -3.87
C TYR A 119 -34.16 5.83 -4.95
N THR A 120 -34.87 6.89 -4.59
CA THR A 120 -35.69 7.72 -5.48
C THR A 120 -35.10 9.12 -5.46
N PHE A 121 -35.05 9.76 -6.63
CA PHE A 121 -34.55 11.14 -6.80
C PHE A 121 -35.70 12.13 -6.67
#